data_AF-A0A7K4YFR6-F1
#
_entry.id   AF-A0A7K4YFR6-F1
#
_cell.length_a   1.000
_cell.length_b   1.000
_cell.length_c   1.000
_cell.angle_alpha   90.00
_cell.angle_beta   90.00
_cell.angle_gamma   90.00
#
_symmetry.space_group_name_H-M   'P 1'
#
loop_
_entity.id
_entity.type
_entity.pdbx_description
1 polymer ?
#
loop_
_entity_poly.entity_id
_entity_poly.type
_entity_poly.pdbx_seq_one_letter_code
_entity_poly.pdbx_strand_id
1 'polypeptide(L)'
;RVSPLSLSYTLDNDVLTTEQRQFYEDNGYLLIRKLVSDEDIERFRNEFVRICNKEVNPPGLMIMRDEVYRPNFVRSERTVKKVHDFREDEELFRYCTLPEV
;
A
#
# COMPACT_ATOMS: atom_id res chain seq x y z
N ARG A 1 -30.53 21.13 21.16
CA ARG A 1 -29.10 21.46 20.90
C ARG A 1 -28.47 20.17 20.40
N VAL A 2 -28.08 20.12 19.14
CA VAL A 2 -27.35 18.97 18.59
C VAL A 2 -25.93 19.07 19.15
N SER A 3 -25.48 18.07 19.89
CA SER A 3 -24.11 17.96 20.37
C SER A 3 -23.16 18.00 19.16
N PRO A 4 -22.00 18.68 19.22
CA PRO A 4 -20.99 18.48 18.20
C PRO A 4 -20.67 16.98 18.16
N LEU A 5 -20.67 16.38 16.96
CA LEU A 5 -20.24 14.99 16.80
C LEU A 5 -18.91 14.81 17.53
N SER A 6 -18.90 14.02 18.60
CA SER A 6 -17.70 13.78 19.39
C SER A 6 -16.86 12.74 18.64
N LEU A 7 -16.16 13.20 17.62
CA LEU A 7 -15.25 12.37 16.82
C LEU A 7 -14.00 12.06 17.64
N SER A 8 -13.68 10.78 17.81
CA SER A 8 -12.56 10.30 18.64
C SER A 8 -11.39 9.78 17.79
N TYR A 9 -11.67 9.31 16.58
CA TYR A 9 -10.68 8.69 15.70
C TYR A 9 -10.20 9.61 14.57
N THR A 10 -10.89 10.72 14.31
CA THR A 10 -10.49 11.69 13.27
C THR A 10 -10.27 13.09 13.83
N LEU A 11 -9.12 13.68 13.50
CA LEU A 11 -8.83 15.09 13.79
C LEU A 11 -9.59 16.01 12.82
N ASP A 12 -9.76 17.26 13.21
CA ASP A 12 -10.38 18.27 12.34
C ASP A 12 -9.51 18.57 11.12
N ASN A 13 -10.11 18.56 9.93
CA ASN A 13 -9.42 18.69 8.64
C ASN A 13 -10.39 19.10 7.52
N ASP A 14 -9.83 19.49 6.37
CA ASP A 14 -10.54 19.93 5.16
C ASP A 14 -10.52 18.88 4.02
N VAL A 15 -10.05 17.67 4.30
CA VAL A 15 -9.90 16.58 3.30
C VAL A 15 -11.09 15.63 3.33
N LEU A 16 -11.53 15.23 4.53
CA LEU A 16 -12.63 14.28 4.73
C LEU A 16 -13.94 15.00 5.04
N THR A 17 -15.04 14.57 4.42
CA THR A 17 -16.35 15.09 4.77
C THR A 17 -16.79 14.62 6.16
N THR A 18 -17.72 15.34 6.77
CA THR A 18 -18.33 14.96 8.05
C THR A 18 -18.89 13.54 8.01
N GLU A 19 -19.52 13.15 6.90
CA GLU A 19 -20.10 11.82 6.72
C GLU A 19 -19.02 10.74 6.63
N GLN A 20 -17.89 11.02 5.97
CA GLN A 20 -16.77 10.09 5.91
C GLN A 20 -16.12 9.91 7.28
N ARG A 21 -15.96 11.01 8.04
CA ARG A 21 -15.45 10.97 9.41
C ARG A 21 -16.39 10.16 10.30
N GLN A 22 -17.70 10.43 10.25
CA GLN A 22 -18.68 9.68 11.02
C GLN A 22 -18.71 8.19 10.62
N PHE A 23 -18.62 7.89 9.33
CA PHE A 23 -18.49 6.51 8.86
C PHE A 23 -17.27 5.82 9.46
N TYR A 24 -16.12 6.50 9.50
CA TYR A 24 -14.92 5.96 10.13
C TYR A 24 -15.09 5.75 11.64
N GLU A 25 -15.78 6.66 12.34
CA GLU A 25 -16.10 6.46 13.77
C GLU A 25 -16.94 5.20 14.01
N ASP A 26 -17.93 4.96 13.14
CA ASP A 26 -18.85 3.82 13.28
C ASP A 26 -18.24 2.49 12.85
N ASN A 27 -17.28 2.50 11.91
CA ASN A 27 -16.81 1.29 11.21
C ASN A 27 -15.31 1.00 11.32
N GLY A 28 -14.47 1.98 11.68
CA GLY A 28 -13.02 1.84 11.78
C GLY A 28 -12.25 1.73 10.46
N TYR A 29 -12.92 1.94 9.32
CA TYR A 29 -12.28 1.98 8.00
C TYR A 29 -12.97 3.00 7.08
N LEU A 30 -12.29 3.40 6.00
CA LEU A 30 -12.85 4.26 4.98
C LEU A 30 -12.38 3.82 3.59
N LEU A 31 -13.28 3.89 2.60
CA LEU A 31 -12.94 3.62 1.20
C LEU A 31 -12.92 4.92 0.40
N ILE A 32 -11.73 5.36 -0.01
CA ILE A 32 -11.58 6.45 -0.97
C ILE A 32 -11.35 5.85 -2.36
N ARG A 33 -12.33 6.05 -3.24
CA ARG A 33 -12.27 5.51 -4.61
C ARG A 33 -11.29 6.33 -5.45
N LYS A 34 -10.46 5.64 -6.23
CA LYS A 34 -9.49 6.26 -7.16
C LYS A 34 -8.54 7.24 -6.48
N LEU A 35 -8.12 6.94 -5.24
CA LEU A 35 -7.17 7.77 -4.51
C LEU A 35 -5.78 7.79 -5.16
N VAL A 36 -5.30 6.60 -5.54
CA VAL A 36 -4.04 6.42 -6.27
C VAL A 36 -4.35 6.29 -7.75
N SER A 37 -3.56 6.96 -8.59
CA SER A 37 -3.74 6.92 -10.05
C SER A 37 -3.44 5.55 -10.64
N ASP A 38 -4.07 5.20 -11.77
CA ASP A 38 -3.77 3.96 -12.49
C ASP A 38 -2.29 3.93 -12.98
N GLU A 39 -1.72 5.09 -13.29
CA GLU A 39 -0.31 5.24 -13.67
C GLU A 39 0.62 4.82 -12.52
N ASP A 40 0.34 5.30 -11.30
CA ASP A 40 1.14 4.97 -10.12
C ASP A 40 1.01 3.49 -9.75
N ILE A 41 -0.21 2.94 -9.83
CA ILE A 41 -0.46 1.51 -9.63
C ILE A 41 0.40 0.67 -10.58
N GLU A 42 0.45 1.02 -11.87
CA GLU A 42 1.25 0.30 -12.85
C GLU A 42 2.76 0.47 -12.62
N ARG A 43 3.23 1.64 -12.15
CA ARG A 43 4.64 1.82 -11.73
C ARG A 43 5.01 0.90 -10.57
N PHE A 44 4.20 0.85 -9.51
CA PHE A 44 4.44 -0.04 -8.37
C PHE A 44 4.41 -1.51 -8.77
N ARG A 45 3.49 -1.89 -9.67
CA ARG A 45 3.42 -3.23 -10.23
C ARG A 45 4.70 -3.59 -10.98
N ASN A 46 5.18 -2.72 -11.86
CA ASN A 46 6.39 -2.94 -12.63
C ASN A 46 7.62 -3.12 -11.72
N GLU A 47 7.77 -2.28 -10.70
CA GLU A 47 8.89 -2.43 -9.76
C GLU A 47 8.82 -3.75 -8.97
N PHE A 48 7.62 -4.14 -8.54
CA PHE A 48 7.41 -5.45 -7.92
C PHE A 48 7.86 -6.61 -8.82
N VAL A 49 7.58 -6.56 -10.13
CA VAL A 49 8.05 -7.58 -11.08
C VAL A 49 9.58 -7.60 -11.16
N ARG A 50 10.22 -6.43 -11.25
CA ARG A 50 11.68 -6.29 -11.27
C ARG A 50 12.33 -6.88 -10.02
N ILE A 51 11.75 -6.63 -8.85
CA ILE A 51 12.16 -7.25 -7.57
C ILE A 51 12.02 -8.78 -7.64
N CYS A 52 10.88 -9.29 -8.13
CA CYS A 52 10.63 -10.72 -8.22
C CYS A 52 11.64 -11.43 -9.13
N ASN A 53 12.02 -10.77 -10.22
CA ASN A 53 13.03 -11.23 -11.18
C ASN A 53 14.48 -11.01 -10.70
N LYS A 54 14.68 -10.35 -9.54
CA LYS A 54 15.98 -9.96 -8.98
C LYS A 54 16.76 -8.95 -9.84
N GLU A 55 16.06 -8.16 -10.61
CA GLU A 55 16.63 -7.02 -11.34
C GLU A 55 16.89 -5.84 -10.39
N VAL A 56 16.12 -5.77 -9.30
CA VAL A 56 16.24 -4.80 -8.21
C VAL A 56 16.29 -5.55 -6.88
N ASN A 57 17.21 -5.16 -5.99
CA ASN A 57 17.40 -5.80 -4.68
C ASN A 57 17.82 -4.75 -3.63
N PRO A 58 16.88 -3.93 -3.16
CA PRO A 58 17.12 -2.87 -2.18
C PRO A 58 17.59 -3.45 -0.84
N PRO A 59 18.43 -2.73 -0.08
CA PRO A 59 18.83 -3.15 1.25
C PRO A 59 17.64 -3.37 2.18
N GLY A 60 17.66 -4.45 2.97
CA GLY A 60 16.62 -4.76 3.95
C GLY A 60 15.31 -5.30 3.37
N LEU A 61 15.16 -5.35 2.04
CA LEU A 61 13.98 -5.90 1.40
C LEU A 61 13.80 -7.37 1.75
N MET A 62 12.62 -7.74 2.22
CA MET A 62 12.27 -9.12 2.54
C MET A 62 11.24 -9.66 1.53
N ILE A 63 11.47 -10.89 1.05
CA ILE A 63 10.62 -11.54 0.05
C ILE A 63 10.12 -12.87 0.60
N MET A 64 8.81 -12.99 0.79
CA MET A 64 8.13 -14.22 1.18
C MET A 64 7.72 -15.01 -0.06
N ARG A 65 8.24 -16.23 -0.18
CA ARG A 65 7.89 -17.18 -1.25
C ARG A 65 7.16 -18.38 -0.68
N ASP A 66 6.34 -19.01 -1.51
CA ASP A 66 5.71 -20.28 -1.15
C ASP A 66 6.78 -21.39 -0.99
N GLU A 67 6.55 -22.39 -0.13
CA GLU A 67 7.56 -23.41 0.23
C GLU A 67 7.61 -24.60 -0.73
N VAL A 68 6.64 -24.74 -1.64
CA VAL A 68 6.53 -25.88 -2.59
C VAL A 68 7.59 -25.84 -3.71
N TYR A 69 8.72 -25.16 -3.48
CA TYR A 69 9.69 -24.86 -4.53
C TYR A 69 10.71 -25.97 -4.71
N ARG A 70 10.60 -26.63 -5.87
CA ARG A 70 11.61 -27.54 -6.41
C ARG A 70 12.83 -26.75 -6.90
N PRO A 71 14.05 -27.34 -6.83
CA PRO A 71 15.31 -26.66 -7.13
C PRO A 71 15.45 -26.08 -8.56
N ASN A 72 14.59 -26.46 -9.51
CA ASN A 72 14.70 -26.06 -10.92
C ASN A 72 13.68 -24.99 -11.36
N PHE A 73 12.99 -24.33 -10.43
CA PHE A 73 11.93 -23.38 -10.81
C PHE A 73 12.47 -21.99 -11.12
N VAL A 74 11.97 -21.38 -12.20
CA VAL A 74 12.31 -20.02 -12.64
C VAL A 74 11.79 -19.01 -11.61
N ARG A 75 12.69 -18.18 -11.07
CA ARG A 75 12.31 -17.06 -10.20
C ARG A 75 11.41 -16.12 -10.98
N SER A 76 10.18 -15.93 -10.50
CA SER A 76 9.18 -15.06 -11.12
C SER A 76 8.19 -14.54 -10.08
N GLU A 77 7.40 -13.54 -10.44
CA GLU A 77 6.33 -12.96 -9.62
C GLU A 77 5.34 -14.01 -9.08
N ARG A 78 5.09 -15.08 -9.83
CA ARG A 78 4.15 -16.16 -9.48
C ARG A 78 4.56 -16.92 -8.21
N THR A 79 5.82 -16.79 -7.82
CA THR A 79 6.44 -17.48 -6.70
C THR A 79 6.42 -16.66 -5.41
N VAL A 80 6.21 -15.35 -5.54
CA VAL A 80 6.30 -14.37 -4.46
C VAL A 80 4.90 -14.10 -3.93
N LYS A 81 4.68 -14.34 -2.64
CA LYS A 81 3.41 -14.06 -1.96
C LYS A 81 3.36 -12.65 -1.40
N LYS A 82 4.52 -12.14 -0.95
CA LYS A 82 4.63 -10.83 -0.31
C LYS A 82 6.05 -10.30 -0.41
N VAL A 83 6.14 -8.98 -0.56
CA VAL A 83 7.35 -8.18 -0.33
C VAL A 83 7.05 -7.21 0.81
N HIS A 84 7.99 -7.02 1.73
CA HIS A 84 7.88 -6.08 2.85
C HIS A 84 9.25 -5.45 3.17
N ASP A 85 9.23 -4.38 3.96
CA ASP A 85 10.40 -3.54 4.28
C ASP A 85 11.06 -2.89 3.05
N PHE A 86 10.25 -2.46 2.08
CA PHE A 86 10.67 -1.78 0.85
C PHE A 86 11.05 -0.29 1.03
N ARG A 87 11.42 0.13 2.25
CA ARG A 87 11.70 1.54 2.56
C ARG A 87 12.86 2.13 1.74
N GLU A 88 13.82 1.29 1.37
CA GLU A 88 14.99 1.65 0.57
C GLU A 88 14.76 1.48 -0.94
N ASP A 89 13.54 1.12 -1.37
CA ASP A 89 13.15 1.05 -2.77
C ASP A 89 12.47 2.36 -3.18
N GLU A 90 13.11 3.15 -4.04
CA GLU A 90 12.62 4.49 -4.37
C GLU A 90 11.23 4.48 -5.02
N GLU A 91 10.94 3.51 -5.91
CA GLU A 91 9.67 3.45 -6.62
C GLU A 91 8.54 2.93 -5.72
N LEU A 92 8.77 1.89 -4.91
CA LEU A 92 7.74 1.41 -3.97
C LEU A 92 7.54 2.37 -2.80
N PHE A 93 8.60 3.00 -2.28
CA PHE A 93 8.50 3.95 -1.17
C PHE A 93 7.78 5.24 -1.57
N ARG A 94 7.74 5.57 -2.87
CA ARG A 94 6.97 6.70 -3.39
C ARG A 94 5.49 6.66 -3.00
N TYR A 95 4.90 5.48 -2.77
CA TYR A 95 3.54 5.36 -2.23
C TYR A 95 3.39 6.10 -0.89
N CYS A 96 4.39 6.04 -0.01
CA CYS A 96 4.40 6.71 1.29
C CYS A 96 4.62 8.23 1.20
N THR A 97 4.90 8.76 0.00
CA THR A 97 5.15 10.18 -0.25
C THR A 97 4.15 10.78 -1.24
N LEU A 98 3.13 10.03 -1.65
CA LEU A 98 2.06 10.56 -2.50
C LEU A 98 1.24 11.59 -1.69
N PRO A 99 0.99 12.81 -2.20
CA PRO A 99 0.23 13.82 -1.46
C PRO A 99 -1.22 13.42 -1.18
N GLU A 100 -1.75 12.46 -1.93
CA GLU A 100 -3.09 11.91 -1.72
C GLU A 100 -3.16 10.89 -0.56
N VAL A 101 -2.03 10.38 -0.07
CA VAL A 101 -1.93 9.35 1.01
C VAL A 101 -1.53 10.00 2.32
#